data_AF-A0A974CXL4-F1
#
_entry.id   AF-A0A974CXL4-F1
#
_cell.length_a   1.000
_cell.length_b   1.000
_cell.length_c   1.000
_cell.angle_alpha   90.00
_cell.angle_beta   90.00
_cell.angle_gamma   90.00
#
_symmetry.space_group_name_H-M   'P 1'
#
loop_
_entity.id
_entity.type
_entity.pdbx_description
1 polymer ?
#
loop_
_entity_poly.entity_id
_entity_poly.type
_entity_poly.pdbx_seq_one_letter_code
_entity_poly.pdbx_strand_id
1 'polypeptide(L)' 'MIHKCDLFKSAYRSIPCIPKIQSTIEGAWKEGFDPQGASHFNGKLEGTKAWICACEIYCLLTSLQIK' A
#
# COMPACT_ATOMS: atom_id res chain seq x y z
N MET A 1 9.95 15.68 27.75
CA MET A 1 8.67 15.48 27.01
C MET A 1 8.64 16.12 25.63
N ILE A 2 9.49 17.10 25.28
CA ILE A 2 9.42 17.81 23.98
C ILE A 2 9.89 16.96 22.78
N HIS A 3 10.93 16.12 22.94
CA HIS A 3 11.49 15.30 21.84
C HIS A 3 10.56 14.23 21.24
N LYS A 4 9.48 13.83 21.92
CA LYS A 4 8.60 12.75 21.45
C LYS A 4 7.64 13.23 20.34
N CYS A 5 7.21 14.49 20.41
CA CYS A 5 6.30 15.08 19.42
C CYS A 5 6.94 15.25 18.03
N ASP A 6 8.24 15.55 17.97
CA ASP A 6 8.96 15.73 16.71
C ASP A 6 9.22 14.39 15.99
N LEU A 7 9.44 13.31 16.74
CA LEU A 7 9.49 11.94 16.18
C LEU A 7 8.15 11.54 15.55
N PHE A 8 7.02 11.80 16.24
CA PHE A 8 5.70 11.51 15.69
C PHE A 8 5.40 12.34 14.42
N LYS A 9 5.84 13.60 14.36
CA LYS A 9 5.72 14.44 13.16
C LYS A 9 6.55 13.93 11.97
N SER A 10 7.74 13.40 12.22
CA SER A 10 8.60 12.83 11.16
C SER A 10 8.00 11.52 10.63
N ALA A 11 7.50 10.65 11.51
CA ALA A 11 6.82 9.42 11.13
C ALA A 11 5.57 9.68 10.27
N TYR A 12 4.77 10.70 10.60
CA TYR A 12 3.55 11.02 9.86
C TYR A 12 3.82 11.44 8.39
N ARG A 13 4.97 12.07 8.11
CA ARG A 13 5.37 12.40 6.72
C ARG A 13 5.79 11.17 5.92
N SER A 14 6.10 10.06 6.60
CA SER A 14 6.58 8.83 5.97
C SER A 14 5.46 7.84 5.69
N ILE A 15 4.26 8.04 6.26
CA ILE A 15 3.08 7.21 6.00
C ILE A 15 2.47 7.65 4.65
N PRO A 16 2.33 6.75 3.66
CA PRO A 16 1.76 7.09 2.37
C PRO A 16 0.27 7.41 2.49
N CYS A 17 -0.21 8.33 1.64
CA CYS A 17 -1.64 8.60 1.50
C CYS A 17 -2.36 7.44 0.77
N ILE A 18 -3.70 7.39 0.85
CA ILE A 18 -4.50 6.33 0.22
C ILE A 18 -4.20 6.16 -1.29
N PRO A 19 -4.17 7.22 -2.12
CA PRO A 19 -3.81 7.06 -3.54
C PRO A 19 -2.40 6.49 -3.74
N LYS A 20 -1.46 6.83 -2.85
CA LYS A 20 -0.10 6.27 -2.90
C LYS A 20 -0.09 4.79 -2.54
N ILE A 21 -0.90 4.36 -1.57
CA ILE A 21 -1.06 2.94 -1.24
C ILE A 21 -1.66 2.19 -2.44
N GLN A 22 -2.73 2.72 -3.05
CA GLN A 22 -3.39 2.13 -4.23
C GLN A 22 -2.40 1.93 -5.38
N SER A 23 -1.66 2.98 -5.76
CA SER A 23 -0.66 2.89 -6.84
C SER A 23 0.52 1.98 -6.50
N THR A 24 0.87 1.81 -5.21
CA THR A 24 1.94 0.88 -4.81
C THR A 24 1.47 -0.58 -4.88
N ILE A 25 0.21 -0.87 -4.53
CA ILE A 25 -0.38 -2.21 -4.74
C ILE A 25 -0.43 -2.54 -6.24
N GLU A 26 -0.85 -1.60 -7.09
CA GLU A 26 -0.82 -1.78 -8.54
C GLU A 26 0.60 -1.99 -9.08
N GLY A 27 1.61 -1.37 -8.46
CA GLY A 27 3.02 -1.63 -8.74
C GLY A 27 3.40 -3.07 -8.44
N ALA A 28 3.04 -3.58 -7.26
CA ALA A 28 3.27 -4.98 -6.88
C ALA A 28 2.59 -5.96 -7.88
N TRP A 29 1.37 -5.66 -8.33
CA TRP A 29 0.71 -6.45 -9.37
C TRP A 29 1.50 -6.48 -10.68
N LYS A 30 2.05 -5.33 -11.12
CA LYS A 30 2.89 -5.26 -12.33
C LYS A 30 4.20 -6.04 -12.20
N GLU A 31 4.72 -6.18 -10.98
CA GLU A 31 5.88 -7.03 -10.67
C GLU A 31 5.54 -8.53 -10.64
N GLY A 32 4.25 -8.89 -10.72
CA GLY A 32 3.78 -10.27 -10.80
C GLY A 32 3.25 -10.83 -9.47
N PHE A 33 3.17 -10.02 -8.41
CA PHE A 33 2.54 -10.44 -7.17
C PHE A 33 1.01 -10.45 -7.32
N ASP A 34 0.35 -11.46 -6.75
CA ASP A 34 -1.12 -11.60 -6.71
C ASP A 34 -1.87 -11.23 -8.01
N PRO A 35 -1.66 -11.98 -9.11
CA PRO A 35 -2.36 -11.73 -10.37
C PRO A 35 -3.88 -11.95 -10.27
N GLN A 36 -4.33 -12.76 -9.30
CA GLN A 36 -5.75 -13.00 -9.07
C GLN A 36 -6.42 -11.79 -8.42
N GLY A 37 -5.79 -11.18 -7.41
CA GLY A 37 -6.22 -9.90 -6.82
C GLY A 37 -6.21 -8.79 -7.86
N ALA A 38 -5.15 -8.70 -8.68
CA ALA A 38 -5.09 -7.75 -9.80
C ALA A 38 -6.31 -7.92 -10.73
N SER A 39 -6.62 -9.15 -11.15
CA SER A 39 -7.80 -9.41 -11.99
C SER A 39 -9.12 -9.07 -11.29
N HIS A 40 -9.25 -9.34 -9.98
CA HIS A 40 -10.46 -9.03 -9.22
C HIS A 40 -10.81 -7.54 -9.24
N PHE A 41 -9.79 -6.67 -9.19
CA PHE A 41 -9.95 -5.22 -9.25
C PHE A 41 -9.79 -4.62 -10.66
N ASN A 42 -9.87 -5.44 -11.73
CA ASN A 42 -9.62 -4.99 -13.11
C ASN A 42 -8.26 -4.28 -13.30
N GLY A 43 -7.27 -4.66 -12.50
CA GLY A 43 -5.92 -4.10 -12.52
C GLY A 43 -5.81 -2.67 -12.00
N LYS A 44 -6.83 -2.13 -11.32
CA LYS A 44 -6.85 -0.73 -10.89
C LYS A 44 -7.55 -0.51 -9.54
N LEU A 45 -6.85 0.15 -8.63
CA LEU A 45 -7.35 0.67 -7.36
C LEU A 45 -7.29 2.20 -7.31
N GLU A 46 -6.33 2.85 -7.96
CA GLU A 46 -6.15 4.30 -7.87
C GLU A 46 -7.40 5.06 -8.36
N GLY A 47 -7.89 5.97 -7.52
CA GLY A 47 -9.11 6.74 -7.80
C GLY A 47 -10.42 5.98 -7.55
N THR A 48 -10.34 4.73 -7.08
CA THR A 48 -11.51 3.96 -6.64
C THR A 48 -11.72 4.08 -5.12
N LYS A 49 -12.90 3.63 -4.67
CA LYS A 49 -13.20 3.41 -3.25
C LYS A 49 -13.31 1.92 -2.92
N ALA A 50 -12.55 1.09 -3.64
CA ALA A 50 -12.57 -0.36 -3.48
C ALA A 50 -12.18 -0.75 -2.04
N TRP A 51 -12.87 -1.75 -1.51
CA TRP A 51 -12.48 -2.38 -0.24
C TRP A 51 -11.36 -3.37 -0.53
N ILE A 52 -10.26 -3.24 0.20
CA ILE A 52 -9.11 -4.15 0.15
C ILE A 52 -9.00 -4.91 1.47
N CYS A 53 -8.42 -6.10 1.40
CA CYS A 53 -8.30 -7.05 2.48
C CYS A 53 -6.81 -7.40 2.73
N ALA A 54 -6.58 -8.44 3.54
CA ALA A 54 -5.24 -8.88 3.92
C ALA A 54 -4.38 -9.31 2.71
N CYS A 55 -4.98 -9.83 1.64
CA CYS A 55 -4.25 -10.25 0.43
C CYS A 55 -3.51 -9.09 -0.22
N GLU A 56 -4.18 -7.95 -0.41
CA GLU A 56 -3.56 -6.77 -1.03
C GLU A 56 -2.44 -6.19 -0.16
N ILE A 57 -2.63 -6.18 1.16
CA ILE A 57 -1.60 -5.71 2.10
C ILE A 57 -0.41 -6.68 2.16
N TYR A 58 -0.66 -7.99 2.16
CA TYR A 58 0.40 -8.99 2.12
C TYR A 58 1.21 -8.89 0.82
N CYS A 59 0.53 -8.76 -0.32
CA CYS A 59 1.12 -8.53 -1.63
C CYS A 59 2.03 -7.29 -1.61
N LEU A 60 1.52 -6.15 -1.13
CA LEU A 60 2.27 -4.90 -0.98
C LEU A 60 3.50 -5.03 -0.08
N LEU A 61 3.35 -5.60 1.13
CA LEU A 61 4.47 -5.72 2.06
C LEU A 61 5.54 -6.68 1.53
N THR A 62 5.12 -7.75 0.85
CA THR A 62 6.03 -8.71 0.22
C THR A 62 6.83 -8.05 -0.91
N SER A 63 6.21 -7.22 -1.76
CA SER A 63 6.94 -6.51 -2.82
C SER A 63 7.99 -5.55 -2.24
N LEU A 64 7.72 -4.97 -1.06
CA LEU A 64 8.66 -4.16 -0.29
C LEU A 64 9.69 -4.97 0.52
N GLN A 65 9.72 -6.30 0.38
CA GLN A 65 10.62 -7.21 1.09
C GLN A 65 10.47 -7.18 2.62
N ILE A 66 9.26 -6.92 3.12
CA ILE A 66 8.91 -6.96 4.55
C ILE A 66 8.31 -8.34 4.87
N LYS A 67 8.83 -8.99 5.92
CA LYS A 67 8.37 -10.30 6.42
C LYS A 67 7.56 -10.17 7.69
#